data_AF-A0A4U0QJL5-F1
#
_entry.id   AF-A0A4U0QJL5-F1
#
_cell.length_a   1.000
_cell.length_b   1.000
_cell.length_c   1.000
_cell.angle_alpha   90.00
_cell.angle_beta   90.00
_cell.angle_gamma   90.00
#
_symmetry.space_group_name_H-M   'P 1'
#
loop_
_entity.id
_entity.type
_entity.pdbx_description
1 polymer ?
#
loop_
_entity_poly.entity_id
_entity_poly.type
_entity_poly.pdbx_seq_one_letter_code
_entity_poly.pdbx_strand_id
1 'polypeptide(L)'
;MIIYGVAALAACHLAGVILGDLLGIILGVQSNVGGVGFAMLLLIVVTDWLRRTGRLPALSEQGILFWSAMYIPIVVAMAAQQNVVAALAGGPIAIIAGVGATAVCMALVPVVARIGGQDEPLPPLMAQEA
;
A
#
# COMPACT_ATOMS: atom_id res chain seq x y z
N MET A 1 16.11 -16.97 -5.00
CA MET A 1 17.07 -15.84 -4.91
C MET A 1 16.29 -14.59 -4.64
N ILE A 2 16.79 -13.71 -3.77
CA ILE A 2 16.15 -12.46 -3.32
C ILE A 2 15.61 -11.63 -4.50
N ILE A 3 16.35 -11.63 -5.62
CA ILE A 3 16.02 -10.92 -6.87
C ILE A 3 14.64 -11.32 -7.42
N TYR A 4 14.19 -12.57 -7.27
CA TYR A 4 12.87 -12.98 -7.79
C TYR A 4 11.71 -12.34 -7.01
N GLY A 5 11.86 -12.17 -5.69
CA GLY A 5 10.88 -11.46 -4.87
C GLY A 5 10.79 -9.99 -5.24
N VAL A 6 11.95 -9.35 -5.42
CA VAL A 6 12.03 -7.96 -5.87
C VAL A 6 11.45 -7.78 -7.28
N ALA A 7 11.73 -8.71 -8.20
CA ALA A 7 11.20 -8.68 -9.55
C ALA A 7 9.67 -8.81 -9.56
N ALA A 8 9.10 -9.70 -8.74
CA ALA A 8 7.65 -9.83 -8.59
C ALA A 8 7.01 -8.55 -8.03
N LEU A 9 7.61 -7.96 -7.00
CA LEU A 9 7.17 -6.68 -6.42
C LEU A 9 7.21 -5.54 -7.46
N ALA A 10 8.31 -5.41 -8.20
CA ALA A 10 8.45 -4.40 -9.24
C ALA A 10 7.45 -4.60 -10.39
N ALA A 11 7.22 -5.83 -10.82
CA ALA A 11 6.24 -6.15 -11.85
C ALA A 11 4.81 -5.81 -11.40
N CYS A 12 4.43 -6.17 -10.16
CA CYS A 12 3.12 -5.83 -9.60
C CYS A 12 2.96 -4.32 -9.44
N HIS A 13 4.00 -3.61 -9.00
CA HIS A 13 4.00 -2.15 -8.91
C HIS A 13 3.79 -1.50 -10.27
N LEU A 14 4.56 -1.90 -11.29
CA LEU A 14 4.45 -1.34 -12.63
C LEU A 14 3.04 -1.57 -13.21
N ALA A 15 2.53 -2.79 -13.10
CA ALA A 15 1.18 -3.13 -13.56
C ALA A 15 0.11 -2.32 -12.81
N GLY A 16 0.24 -2.18 -11.48
CA GLY A 16 -0.67 -1.40 -10.66
C GLY A 16 -0.70 0.08 -11.05
N VAL A 17 0.46 0.71 -11.24
CA VAL A 17 0.55 2.11 -11.69
C VAL A 17 -0.12 2.29 -13.06
N ILE A 18 0.15 1.41 -14.02
CA ILE A 18 -0.49 1.43 -15.35
C ILE A 18 -2.02 1.36 -15.22
N LEU A 19 -2.54 0.47 -14.37
CA LEU A 19 -3.97 0.35 -14.12
C LEU A 19 -4.55 1.61 -13.46
N GLY A 20 -3.84 2.20 -12.50
CA GLY A 20 -4.25 3.43 -11.83
C GLY A 20 -4.28 4.65 -12.77
N ASP A 21 -3.33 4.73 -13.70
CA ASP A 21 -3.32 5.79 -14.73
C ASP A 21 -4.45 5.60 -15.73
N LEU A 22 -4.69 4.36 -16.17
CA LEU A 22 -5.81 4.03 -17.05
C LEU A 22 -7.15 4.40 -16.40
N LEU A 23 -7.31 4.08 -15.11
CA LEU A 23 -8.49 4.46 -14.35
C LEU A 23 -8.62 5.99 -14.24
N GLY A 24 -7.51 6.70 -14.02
CA GLY A 24 -7.47 8.17 -14.03
C GLY A 24 -7.97 8.76 -15.35
N ILE A 25 -7.52 8.22 -16.48
CA ILE A 25 -7.97 8.62 -17.83
C ILE A 25 -9.47 8.38 -17.99
N ILE A 26 -9.98 7.21 -17.60
CA ILE A 26 -11.41 6.86 -17.72
C ILE A 26 -12.27 7.78 -16.85
N LEU A 27 -11.79 8.15 -15.66
CA LEU A 27 -12.49 9.07 -14.76
C LEU A 27 -12.30 10.55 -15.10
N GLY A 28 -11.47 10.88 -16.10
CA GLY A 28 -11.17 12.26 -16.48
C GLY A 28 -10.31 13.02 -15.47
N VAL A 29 -9.55 12.32 -14.63
CA VAL A 29 -8.67 12.91 -13.60
C VAL A 29 -7.22 12.90 -14.08
N GLN A 30 -6.52 14.02 -13.97
CA GLN A 30 -5.09 14.13 -14.32
C GLN A 30 -4.17 13.59 -13.21
N SER A 31 -4.46 12.40 -12.70
CA SER A 31 -3.68 11.77 -11.63
C SER A 31 -3.87 10.26 -11.61
N ASN A 32 -2.89 9.54 -11.05
CA ASN A 32 -2.98 8.11 -10.83
C ASN A 32 -4.02 7.80 -9.75
N VAL A 33 -5.06 7.04 -10.10
CA VAL A 33 -6.14 6.69 -9.17
C VAL A 33 -5.89 5.29 -8.61
N GLY A 34 -5.18 5.21 -7.48
CA GLY A 34 -5.07 3.99 -6.69
C GLY A 34 -4.09 2.92 -7.21
N GLY A 35 -3.12 3.29 -8.04
CA GLY A 35 -2.16 2.36 -8.63
C GLY A 35 -1.35 1.54 -7.62
N VAL A 36 -1.03 2.12 -6.47
CA VAL A 36 -0.38 1.39 -5.36
C VAL A 36 -1.32 0.32 -4.78
N GLY A 37 -2.61 0.61 -4.64
CA GLY A 37 -3.60 -0.36 -4.17
C GLY A 37 -3.76 -1.53 -5.15
N PHE A 38 -3.83 -1.24 -6.45
CA PHE A 38 -3.82 -2.27 -7.48
C PHE A 38 -2.57 -3.14 -7.43
N ALA A 39 -1.39 -2.53 -7.22
CA ALA A 39 -0.14 -3.25 -7.05
C ALA A 39 -0.17 -4.20 -5.84
N MET A 40 -0.70 -3.75 -4.70
CA MET A 40 -0.82 -4.58 -3.49
C MET A 40 -1.73 -5.78 -3.72
N LEU A 41 -2.90 -5.58 -4.34
CA LEU A 41 -3.83 -6.66 -4.66
C LEU A 41 -3.22 -7.68 -5.64
N LEU A 42 -2.56 -7.20 -6.70
CA LEU A 42 -1.84 -8.04 -7.64
C LEU A 42 -0.77 -8.87 -6.94
N LEU A 43 0.02 -8.24 -6.06
CA LEU A 43 1.07 -8.92 -5.31
C LEU A 43 0.49 -10.02 -4.41
N ILE A 44 -0.59 -9.74 -3.69
CA ILE A 44 -1.29 -10.74 -2.86
C ILE A 44 -1.72 -11.95 -3.71
N VAL A 45 -2.42 -11.70 -4.83
CA VAL A 45 -2.92 -12.78 -5.70
C VAL A 45 -1.78 -13.60 -6.32
N VAL A 46 -0.76 -12.92 -6.86
CA VAL A 46 0.39 -13.58 -7.50
C VAL A 46 1.19 -14.39 -6.47
N THR A 47 1.43 -13.84 -5.28
CA THR A 47 2.19 -14.53 -4.24
C THR A 47 1.42 -15.72 -3.65
N ASP A 48 0.10 -15.60 -3.44
CA ASP A 48 -0.74 -16.73 -3.02
C ASP A 48 -0.73 -17.86 -4.07
N TRP A 49 -0.92 -17.51 -5.34
CA TRP A 49 -0.87 -18.48 -6.43
C TRP A 49 0.50 -19.19 -6.54
N LEU A 50 1.59 -18.43 -6.39
CA LEU A 50 2.94 -18.98 -6.47
C LEU A 50 3.27 -19.86 -5.25
N ARG A 51 2.71 -19.57 -4.07
CA ARG A 51 2.80 -20.43 -2.87
C ARG A 51 2.06 -21.75 -3.10
N ARG A 52 0.81 -21.70 -3.58
CA ARG A 52 -0.02 -22.91 -3.84
C ARG A 52 0.59 -23.84 -4.88
N THR A 53 1.29 -23.28 -5.88
CA THR A 53 1.94 -24.06 -6.94
C THR A 53 3.33 -24.56 -6.57
N GLY A 54 3.82 -24.28 -5.35
CA GLY A 54 5.17 -24.67 -4.90
C GLY A 54 6.30 -23.92 -5.62
N ARG A 55 5.97 -22.86 -6.36
CA ARG A 55 6.90 -22.10 -7.21
C ARG A 55 7.44 -20.84 -6.52
N LEU A 56 7.14 -20.63 -5.23
CA LEU A 56 7.65 -19.52 -4.43
C LEU A 56 8.73 -20.04 -3.47
N PRO A 57 10.02 -20.03 -3.87
CA PRO A 57 11.10 -20.40 -2.97
C PRO A 57 11.13 -19.47 -1.75
N ALA A 58 11.41 -19.99 -0.55
CA ALA A 58 11.56 -19.22 0.69
C ALA A 58 12.52 -18.00 0.54
N LEU A 59 13.55 -18.14 -0.29
CA LEU A 59 14.51 -17.07 -0.58
C LEU A 59 13.92 -15.89 -1.38
N SER A 60 12.73 -16.04 -1.98
CA SER A 60 12.00 -14.97 -2.66
C SER A 60 11.16 -14.14 -1.68
N GLU A 61 10.72 -14.75 -0.57
CA GLU A 61 10.02 -14.06 0.53
C GLU A 61 10.93 -13.04 1.21
N GLN A 62 12.22 -13.36 1.36
CA GLN A 62 13.23 -12.42 1.86
C GLN A 62 13.36 -11.15 1.01
N GLY A 63 13.16 -11.23 -0.31
CA GLY A 63 13.18 -10.05 -1.18
C GLY A 63 11.99 -9.12 -0.96
N ILE A 64 10.81 -9.68 -0.67
CA ILE A 64 9.63 -8.90 -0.33
C ILE A 64 9.80 -8.26 1.05
N LEU A 65 10.25 -9.05 2.04
CA LEU A 65 10.51 -8.60 3.41
C LEU A 65 11.58 -7.49 3.46
N PHE A 66 12.61 -7.58 2.61
CA PHE A 66 13.61 -6.52 2.47
C PHE A 66 12.98 -5.17 2.11
N TRP A 67 12.03 -5.15 1.16
CA TRP A 67 11.30 -3.93 0.81
C TRP A 67 10.33 -3.47 1.90
N SER A 68 9.68 -4.40 2.60
CA SER A 68 8.85 -4.07 3.77
C SER A 68 9.66 -3.43 4.89
N ALA A 69 10.91 -3.89 5.12
CA ALA A 69 11.81 -3.27 6.09
C ALA A 69 12.22 -1.85 5.69
N MET A 70 12.26 -1.54 4.39
CA MET A 70 12.51 -0.19 3.87
C MET A 70 11.28 0.74 3.90
N TYR A 71 10.13 0.29 4.42
CA TYR A 71 8.91 1.09 4.45
C TYR A 71 9.09 2.43 5.16
N ILE A 72 9.75 2.45 6.33
CA ILE A 72 9.97 3.69 7.09
C ILE A 72 10.76 4.72 6.26
N PRO A 73 11.95 4.41 5.71
CA PRO A 73 12.65 5.33 4.82
C PRO A 73 11.84 5.83 3.63
N ILE A 74 11.05 4.95 2.98
CA ILE A 74 10.24 5.31 1.80
C ILE A 74 9.15 6.31 2.20
N VAL A 75 8.46 6.09 3.31
CA VAL A 75 7.44 7.01 3.82
C VAL A 75 8.04 8.36 4.18
N VAL A 76 9.23 8.36 4.81
CA VAL A 76 9.95 9.60 5.13
C VAL A 76 10.31 10.36 3.84
N ALA A 77 10.81 9.67 2.82
CA ALA A 77 11.10 10.29 1.53
C ALA A 77 9.84 10.88 0.86
N MET A 78 8.71 10.16 0.91
CA MET A 78 7.43 10.64 0.38
C MET A 78 6.90 11.87 1.15
N ALA A 79 7.07 11.90 2.47
CA ALA A 79 6.72 13.05 3.29
C ALA A 79 7.61 14.27 3.01
N ALA A 80 8.91 14.06 2.76
CA ALA A 80 9.85 15.13 2.46
C ALA A 80 9.59 15.83 1.11
N GLN A 81 8.89 15.18 0.18
CA GLN A 81 8.49 15.77 -1.12
C GLN A 81 7.28 16.71 -1.00
N GLN A 82 6.61 16.77 0.15
CA GLN A 82 5.41 17.58 0.33
C GLN A 82 5.74 19.08 0.47
N ASN A 83 4.95 19.95 -0.17
CA ASN A 83 5.18 21.39 -0.15
C ASN A 83 4.49 22.07 1.05
N VAL A 84 5.21 22.14 2.18
CA VAL A 84 4.70 22.72 3.42
C VAL A 84 4.47 24.23 3.31
N VAL A 85 5.29 24.94 2.53
CA VAL A 85 5.16 26.40 2.35
C VAL A 85 3.86 26.73 1.63
N ALA A 86 3.52 25.97 0.57
CA ALA A 86 2.25 26.13 -0.13
C ALA A 86 1.05 25.81 0.78
N ALA A 87 1.17 24.79 1.62
CA ALA A 87 0.13 24.44 2.59
C ALA A 87 -0.15 25.57 3.59
N LEU A 88 0.90 26.22 4.12
CA LEU A 88 0.77 27.36 5.02
C LEU A 88 0.26 28.63 4.30
N ALA A 89 0.72 28.87 3.07
CA ALA A 89 0.27 30.00 2.25
C ALA A 89 -1.21 29.90 1.86
N GLY A 90 -1.77 28.69 1.80
CA GLY A 90 -3.22 28.45 1.62
C GLY A 90 -4.10 28.96 2.78
N GLY A 91 -3.48 29.45 3.87
CA GLY A 91 -4.17 30.07 4.99
C GLY A 91 -4.85 29.06 5.94
N PRO A 92 -5.61 29.56 6.93
CA PRO A 92 -6.19 28.72 7.99
C PRO A 92 -7.14 27.63 7.47
N ILE A 93 -7.82 27.90 6.35
CA ILE A 93 -8.77 26.96 5.74
C ILE A 93 -8.07 25.69 5.26
N ALA A 94 -6.85 25.78 4.70
CA ALA A 94 -6.10 24.61 4.27
C ALA A 94 -5.78 23.66 5.43
N ILE A 95 -5.40 24.23 6.58
CA ILE A 95 -5.09 23.48 7.80
C ILE A 95 -6.37 22.82 8.36
N ILE A 96 -7.46 23.58 8.45
CA ILE A 96 -8.74 23.07 8.94
C ILE A 96 -9.27 21.95 8.03
N ALA A 97 -9.17 22.10 6.72
CA ALA A 97 -9.59 21.08 5.76
C ALA A 97 -8.75 19.81 5.89
N GLY A 98 -7.43 19.92 5.98
CA GLY A 98 -6.54 18.76 6.13
C GLY A 98 -6.76 18.02 7.45
N VAL A 99 -6.76 18.74 8.58
CA VAL A 99 -6.97 18.14 9.90
C VAL A 99 -8.39 17.61 10.05
N GLY A 100 -9.38 18.38 9.59
CA GLY A 100 -10.79 18.01 9.65
C GLY A 100 -11.10 16.75 8.84
N ALA A 101 -10.65 16.69 7.58
CA ALA A 101 -10.82 15.49 6.75
C ALA A 101 -10.14 14.27 7.39
N THR A 102 -8.93 14.43 7.93
CA THR A 102 -8.20 13.35 8.61
C THR A 102 -8.95 12.85 9.84
N ALA A 103 -9.43 13.77 10.69
CA ALA A 103 -10.16 13.43 11.91
C ALA A 103 -11.49 12.72 11.60
N VAL A 104 -12.23 13.19 10.59
CA VAL A 104 -13.48 12.57 10.15
C VAL A 104 -13.22 11.16 9.61
N CYS A 105 -12.20 10.99 8.76
CA CYS A 105 -11.81 9.67 8.26
C CYS A 105 -11.42 8.72 9.40
N MET A 106 -10.64 9.18 10.39
CA MET A 106 -10.29 8.40 11.58
C MET A 106 -11.54 7.98 12.38
N ALA A 107 -12.48 8.91 12.59
CA ALA A 107 -13.71 8.63 13.33
C ALA A 107 -14.61 7.62 12.60
N LEU A 108 -14.52 7.54 11.27
CA LEU A 108 -15.25 6.56 10.47
C LEU A 108 -14.61 5.15 10.47
N VAL A 109 -13.32 5.00 10.79
CA VAL A 109 -12.65 3.69 10.89
C VAL A 109 -13.43 2.69 11.77
N PRO A 110 -13.82 2.99 13.02
CA PRO A 110 -14.59 2.05 13.84
C PRO A 110 -15.99 1.76 13.27
N VAL A 111 -16.59 2.69 12.53
CA VAL A 111 -17.90 2.48 11.88
C VAL A 111 -17.75 1.47 10.75
N VAL A 112 -16.75 1.66 9.89
CA VAL A 112 -16.46 0.74 8.77
C VAL A 112 -16.00 -0.63 9.29
N ALA A 113 -15.18 -0.67 10.35
CA ALA A 113 -14.70 -1.91 10.94
C ALA A 113 -15.84 -2.83 11.44
N ARG A 114 -16.99 -2.25 11.85
CA ARG A 114 -18.17 -3.04 12.26
C ARG A 114 -18.86 -3.78 11.11
N ILE A 115 -18.61 -3.39 9.86
CA ILE A 115 -19.22 -4.02 8.69
C ILE A 115 -18.60 -5.41 8.41
N GLY A 116 -17.32 -5.59 8.74
CA GLY A 116 -16.53 -6.79 8.40
C GLY A 116 -16.70 -7.99 9.34
N GLY A 117 -17.45 -7.88 10.44
CA GLY A 117 -17.47 -8.90 11.50
C GLY A 117 -16.19 -8.92 12.34
N GLN A 118 -16.20 -9.65 13.46
CA GLN A 118 -14.97 -9.91 14.22
C GLN A 118 -14.39 -11.24 13.75
N ASP A 119 -13.35 -11.19 12.93
CA ASP A 119 -12.56 -12.37 12.61
C ASP A 119 -11.66 -12.73 13.81
N GLU A 120 -11.48 -14.02 14.05
CA GLU A 120 -10.51 -14.52 15.03
C GLU A 120 -9.12 -13.93 14.69
N PRO A 121 -8.39 -13.37 15.67
CA PRO A 121 -7.04 -12.86 15.42
C PRO A 121 -6.20 -13.92 14.71
N LEU A 122 -5.49 -13.50 13.65
CA LEU A 122 -4.60 -14.40 12.93
C LEU A 122 -3.66 -15.12 13.93
N PRO A 123 -3.42 -16.43 13.75
CA PRO A 123 -2.50 -17.16 14.59
C PRO A 123 -1.15 -16.43 14.68
N PRO A 124 -0.51 -16.38 15.86
CA PRO A 124 0.76 -15.69 16.02
C PRO A 124 1.80 -16.26 15.06
N LEU A 125 2.43 -15.38 14.27
CA LEU A 125 3.41 -15.71 13.22
C LEU A 125 4.63 -16.51 13.75
N MET A 126 4.88 -16.51 15.07
CA MET A 126 5.99 -17.24 15.70
C MET A 126 5.85 -18.78 15.68
N ALA A 127 4.67 -19.33 15.37
CA ALA A 127 4.48 -20.79 15.35
C ALA A 127 5.05 -21.49 14.09
N GLN A 128 5.52 -20.73 13.08
CA GLN A 128 6.07 -21.29 11.83
C GLN A 128 7.60 -21.20 11.72
N GLU A 129 8.30 -20.70 12.75
CA GLU A 129 9.76 -20.57 12.78
C GLU A 129 10.47 -21.52 13.78
N ALA A 130 9.77 -22.54 14.31
CA ALA A 130 10.35 -23.58 15.17
C ALA A 130 10.28 -24.97 14.53
#